data_AF-A0A536DX57-F1
#
_entry.id   AF-A0A536DX57-F1
#
_cell.length_a   1.000
_cell.length_b   1.000
_cell.length_c   1.000
_cell.angle_alpha   90.00
_cell.angle_beta   90.00
_cell.angle_gamma   90.00
#
_symmetry.space_group_name_H-M   'P 1'
#
loop_
_entity.id
_entity.type
_entity.pdbx_description
1 polymer ?
#
loop_
_entity_poly.entity_id
_entity_poly.type
_entity_poly.pdbx_seq_one_letter_code
_entity_poly.pdbx_strand_id
1 'polypeptide(L)' 'MPQLGESVTEGTVDKWLKHEGDFVKRDEPLVEVVTDKVNAEIPSPFEGKLVKIAVGE' A
#
# COMPACT_ATOMS: atom_id res chain seq x y z
N MET A 1 -2.38 -17.07 -7.97
CA MET A 1 -1.89 -16.33 -6.79
C MET A 1 -0.68 -15.53 -7.24
N PRO A 2 -0.80 -14.23 -7.54
CA PRO A 2 0.36 -13.43 -7.91
C PRO A 2 1.21 -13.18 -6.66
N GLN A 3 2.50 -13.52 -6.75
CA GLN A 3 3.45 -13.36 -5.67
C GLN A 3 3.80 -11.88 -5.48
N LEU A 4 3.08 -11.22 -4.58
CA LEU A 4 3.49 -9.94 -3.97
C LEU A 4 4.38 -10.25 -2.77
N GLY A 5 5.48 -10.95 -3.02
CA GLY A 5 6.33 -11.49 -1.98
C GLY A 5 7.78 -11.50 -2.43
N GLU A 6 8.35 -10.31 -2.65
CA GLU A 6 9.79 -10.09 -2.50
C GLU A 6 10.03 -8.58 -2.36
N SER A 7 10.65 -8.20 -1.24
CA SER A 7 11.31 -6.90 -0.99
C SER A 7 10.52 -5.72 -0.41
N VAL A 8 9.73 -5.91 0.66
CA VAL A 8 9.55 -4.85 1.68
C VAL A 8 9.89 -5.43 3.04
N THR A 9 11.19 -5.63 3.30
CA THR A 9 11.65 -6.20 4.57
C THR A 9 11.88 -5.14 5.65
N GLU A 10 11.97 -3.85 5.35
CA GLU A 10 12.25 -2.81 6.37
C GLU A 10 11.83 -1.39 5.91
N GLY A 11 10.59 -1.23 5.47
CA GLY A 11 9.97 0.09 5.26
C GLY A 11 8.90 0.32 6.31
N THR A 12 9.06 1.35 7.14
CA THR A 12 8.00 1.73 8.09
C THR A 12 6.86 2.34 7.28
N VAL A 13 5.63 1.84 7.50
CA VAL A 13 4.44 2.48 6.94
C VAL A 13 4.31 3.84 7.60
N ASP A 14 4.45 4.91 6.83
CA ASP A 14 4.36 6.29 7.35
C ASP A 14 2.89 6.66 7.53
N LYS A 15 2.11 6.52 6.46
CA LYS A 15 0.67 6.76 6.49
C LYS A 15 -0.08 6.00 5.40
N TRP A 16 -1.26 5.52 5.77
CA TRP A 16 -2.26 5.05 4.82
C TRP A 16 -3.02 6.27 4.26
N LEU A 17 -2.98 6.47 2.93
CA LEU A 17 -3.82 7.47 2.27
C LEU A 17 -5.25 6.94 2.05
N LYS A 18 -5.41 5.61 2.08
CA LYS A 18 -6.68 4.91 1.86
C LYS A 18 -7.09 4.10 3.07
N HIS A 19 -8.39 4.05 3.30
CA HIS A 19 -8.99 3.35 4.44
C HIS A 19 -9.75 2.11 3.98
N GLU A 20 -9.97 1.18 4.92
CA GLU A 20 -10.84 0.04 4.70
C GLU A 20 -12.26 0.53 4.33
N GLY A 21 -12.76 0.04 3.20
CA GLY A 21 -14.03 0.44 2.62
C GLY A 21 -13.94 1.59 1.62
N ASP A 22 -12.77 2.20 1.41
CA ASP A 22 -12.61 3.27 0.43
C ASP A 22 -12.49 2.71 -1.00
N PHE A 23 -12.95 3.47 -1.99
CA PHE A 23 -12.81 3.10 -3.40
C PHE A 23 -11.47 3.61 -3.92
N VAL A 24 -10.71 2.72 -4.56
CA VAL A 24 -9.39 3.01 -5.11
C VAL A 24 -9.37 2.74 -6.59
N LYS A 25 -8.68 3.57 -7.35
CA LYS A 25 -8.52 3.40 -8.80
C LYS A 25 -7.18 2.75 -9.11
N ARG A 26 -7.07 2.13 -10.30
CA ARG A 26 -5.78 1.70 -10.82
C ARG A 26 -4.85 2.92 -10.94
N ASP A 27 -3.59 2.73 -10.57
CA ASP A 27 -2.56 3.80 -10.51
C ASP A 27 -2.79 4.85 -9.40
N GLU A 28 -3.74 4.62 -8.48
CA GLU A 28 -3.97 5.52 -7.35
C GLU A 28 -3.10 5.14 -6.14
N PRO A 29 -2.39 6.10 -5.50
CA PRO A 29 -1.54 5.82 -4.35
C PRO A 29 -2.35 5.38 -3.14
N LEU A 30 -2.01 4.21 -2.58
CA LEU A 30 -2.72 3.61 -1.45
C LEU A 30 -2.07 3.91 -0.11
N VAL A 31 -0.75 3.78 -0.07
CA VAL A 31 0.07 3.87 1.14
C VAL A 31 1.43 4.46 0.78
N GLU A 32 1.94 5.26 1.71
CA GLU A 32 3.28 5.81 1.64
C GLU A 32 4.16 5.06 2.63
N VAL A 33 5.22 4.44 2.13
CA VAL A 33 6.21 3.74 2.95
C VAL A 33 7.50 4.52 2.94
N VAL A 34 8.05 4.76 4.12
CA VAL A 34 9.34 5.42 4.28
C VAL A 34 10.36 4.34 4.62
N THR A 35 11.33 4.18 3.72
CA THR A 35 12.52 3.37 3.98
C THR A 35 13.64 4.28 4.46
N ASP A 36 14.65 3.72 5.12
CA ASP A 36 15.82 4.42 5.67
C ASP A 36 16.52 5.38 4.68
N LYS A 37 16.31 5.19 3.36
CA LYS A 37 17.00 5.95 2.31
C LYS A 37 16.09 6.68 1.32
N VAL A 38 14.82 6.28 1.17
CA VAL A 38 13.88 6.89 0.20
C VAL A 38 12.42 6.69 0.60
N ASN A 39 11.58 7.68 0.27
CA ASN A 39 10.13 7.59 0.29
C ASN A 39 9.66 6.81 -0.94
N ALA A 40 8.81 5.80 -0.75
CA ALA A 40 8.19 5.06 -1.84
C ALA A 40 6.67 5.05 -1.66
N GLU A 41 5.95 5.35 -2.72
CA GLU A 41 4.49 5.27 -2.76
C GLU A 41 4.09 3.97 -3.45
N ILE A 42 3.14 3.23 -2.87
CA ILE A 42 2.63 2.01 -3.47
C ILE A 42 1.32 2.33 -4.21
N PRO A 43 1.32 2.35 -5.57
CA PRO A 43 0.11 2.54 -6.35
C PRO A 43 -0.75 1.27 -6.36
N SER A 44 -2.07 1.45 -6.54
CA SER A 44 -3.00 0.33 -6.65
C SER A 44 -2.86 -0.37 -8.01
N PRO A 45 -2.61 -1.70 -8.04
CA PRO A 45 -2.56 -2.45 -9.29
C PRO A 45 -3.94 -2.67 -9.94
N PHE A 46 -5.02 -2.48 -9.16
CA PHE A 46 -6.39 -2.70 -9.60
C PHE A 46 -7.31 -1.58 -9.09
N GLU A 47 -8.36 -1.29 -9.86
CA GLU A 47 -9.48 -0.48 -9.38
C GLU A 47 -10.47 -1.36 -8.61
N GLY A 48 -10.96 -0.87 -7.48
CA GLY A 48 -11.86 -1.64 -6.63
C GLY A 48 -12.06 -1.00 -5.26
N LYS A 49 -12.67 -1.75 -4.35
CA LYS A 49 -12.87 -1.30 -2.96
C LYS A 49 -11.81 -1.92 -2.08
N LEU A 50 -11.15 -1.13 -1.25
CA LEU A 50 -10.28 -1.65 -0.19
C LEU A 50 -11.18 -2.44 0.77
N VAL A 51 -11.04 -3.76 0.83
CA VAL A 51 -11.90 -4.59 1.70
C VAL A 51 -11.31 -4.70 3.10
N LYS A 52 -9.98 -4.80 3.19
CA LYS A 52 -9.26 -4.94 4.44
C LYS A 52 -7.81 -4.52 4.29
N ILE A 53 -7.26 -3.81 5.27
CA ILE A 53 -5.83 -3.53 5.39
C ILE A 53 -5.25 -4.55 6.37
N ALA A 54 -4.53 -5.54 5.85
CA ALA A 54 -3.96 -6.62 6.67
C ALA A 54 -2.73 -6.18 7.49
N VAL A 55 -2.17 -5.02 7.18
CA VAL A 55 -1.04 -4.40 7.90
C VAL A 55 -1.60 -3.21 8.67
N GLY A 56 -2.14 -3.49 9.84
CA GLY A 56 -2.56 -2.50 10.82
C GLY A 56 -1.79 -2.76 12.11
N GLU A 57 -0.80 -1.90 12.35
CA GLU A 57 0.14 -1.89 13.50
C GLU A 57 1.12 -3.07 13.62
#